data_AF-A0A520HW84-F1
#
_entry.id   AF-A0A520HW84-F1
#
_cell.length_a   1.000
_cell.length_b   1.000
_cell.length_c   1.000
_cell.angle_alpha   90.00
_cell.angle_beta   90.00
_cell.angle_gamma   90.00
#
_symmetry.space_group_name_H-M   'P 1'
#
loop_
_entity.id
_entity.type
_entity.pdbx_description
1 polymer ?
#
loop_
_entity_poly.entity_id
_entity_poly.type
_entity_poly.pdbx_seq_one_letter_code
_entity_poly.pdbx_strand_id
1 'polypeptide(L)'
;MNAALACAAYSTSTPLNITAPGSWTGSVNTDWSIPGNWSCNMVPTSTSDVTINSGAPAYPVLTADFAIHNISIAAGASVKVDGGKIAVGGKIISTGVFDVIGGTVEFNGTQAQAIPANVFKNNTIKNLIISNDVDLEGQDTLTGTLSFGKSSVSFNTLNNLTLKSTAIGTARVADITNNNTLNGNTITGNVSVERYIPARKAWRLLSTPILANSTQTINQAWQEGVNVSTNNPTPNYGTHITGGTAANGYDQGTTNNASIKVLNAAGTTFVGLNTNPGTNIPISTFGGYFVYIRGDRSFNMAAPTTAPSTNTTLRMKGGLRTNDQLVTVRAKNNTVMGNPYPSAIDFHTLLKNNVKDLFYIWDPKLSGSNGLGAYVTLSWNRNTNDYDATASASPVGRYIPSGEAVLVEAIDTTMAGSIRVRETDKTSNGNDHVFGFTNGLQQKVRVNLFAVNTDNSRSLLDGILTTYDEDYLNTI
;
A
#
# COMPACT_ATOMS: atom_id res chain seq x y z
N MET A 1 4.31 -71.76 -68.01
CA MET A 1 5.17 -70.57 -67.89
C MET A 1 4.65 -69.74 -66.73
N ASN A 2 5.44 -69.63 -65.65
CA ASN A 2 5.10 -68.89 -64.43
C ASN A 2 4.97 -67.39 -64.73
N ALA A 3 3.87 -66.79 -64.32
CA ALA A 3 3.70 -65.34 -64.34
C ALA A 3 3.81 -64.76 -62.91
N ALA A 4 4.70 -63.78 -62.80
CA ALA A 4 4.74 -62.68 -61.85
C ALA A 4 4.94 -62.99 -60.34
N LEU A 5 6.20 -62.86 -59.90
CA LEU A 5 6.54 -62.38 -58.56
C LEU A 5 6.00 -60.94 -58.42
N ALA A 6 4.91 -60.77 -57.66
CA ALA A 6 4.44 -59.43 -57.29
C ALA A 6 5.46 -58.77 -56.35
N CYS A 7 5.85 -57.54 -56.66
CA CYS A 7 6.77 -56.75 -55.85
C CYS A 7 6.14 -56.47 -54.47
N ALA A 8 6.88 -56.71 -53.39
CA ALA A 8 6.41 -56.42 -52.04
C ALA A 8 6.14 -54.92 -51.87
N ALA A 9 4.99 -54.56 -51.30
CA ALA A 9 4.67 -53.16 -51.02
C ALA A 9 5.70 -52.57 -50.05
N TYR A 10 6.42 -51.53 -50.51
CA TYR A 10 7.33 -50.75 -49.68
C TYR A 10 6.57 -49.57 -49.09
N SER A 11 6.41 -49.54 -47.77
CA SER A 11 5.86 -48.38 -47.06
C SER A 11 6.94 -47.78 -46.17
N THR A 12 7.11 -46.47 -46.29
CA THR A 12 7.92 -45.66 -45.36
C THR A 12 6.97 -44.72 -44.65
N SER A 13 6.89 -44.81 -43.34
CA SER A 13 6.26 -43.77 -42.52
C SER A 13 7.33 -42.86 -41.95
N THR A 14 7.21 -41.57 -42.21
CA THR A 14 7.94 -40.53 -41.48
C THR A 14 6.96 -39.89 -40.50
N PRO A 15 7.26 -39.84 -39.19
CA PRO A 15 6.41 -39.13 -38.25
C PRO A 15 6.39 -37.64 -38.60
N LEU A 16 5.20 -37.12 -38.92
CA LEU A 16 4.95 -35.69 -39.07
C LEU A 16 4.58 -35.13 -37.70
N ASN A 17 5.50 -34.38 -37.09
CA ASN A 17 5.20 -33.64 -35.87
C ASN A 17 4.60 -32.29 -36.23
N ILE A 18 3.29 -32.13 -36.02
CA ILE A 18 2.62 -30.83 -36.07
C ILE A 18 2.78 -30.21 -34.68
N THR A 19 3.74 -29.29 -34.54
CA THR A 19 3.92 -28.52 -33.30
C THR A 19 2.96 -27.34 -33.31
N ALA A 20 2.16 -27.20 -32.26
CA ALA A 20 1.34 -26.00 -32.08
C ALA A 20 2.24 -24.77 -31.83
N PRO A 21 1.86 -23.57 -32.30
CA PRO A 21 2.51 -22.33 -31.90
C PRO A 21 2.49 -22.15 -30.38
N GLY A 22 3.50 -21.48 -29.82
CA GLY A 22 3.55 -21.15 -28.38
C GLY A 22 4.66 -21.81 -27.58
N SER A 23 5.52 -22.61 -28.21
CA SER A 23 6.74 -23.10 -27.53
C SER A 23 7.87 -22.10 -27.70
N TRP A 24 8.47 -21.67 -26.60
CA TRP A 24 9.67 -20.83 -26.64
C TRP A 24 10.89 -21.66 -27.03
N THR A 25 11.66 -21.17 -28.00
CA THR A 25 12.94 -21.74 -28.44
C THR A 25 14.12 -20.90 -27.95
N GLY A 26 13.95 -19.57 -27.84
CA GLY A 26 15.01 -18.64 -27.46
C GLY A 26 16.17 -18.56 -28.46
N SER A 27 15.98 -19.05 -29.69
CA SER A 27 17.06 -19.23 -30.67
C SER A 27 17.70 -17.93 -31.17
N VAL A 28 17.03 -16.79 -31.01
CA VAL A 28 17.54 -15.48 -31.43
C VAL A 28 18.07 -14.69 -30.23
N ASN A 29 17.23 -14.44 -29.22
CA ASN A 29 17.57 -13.69 -28.01
C ASN A 29 16.49 -13.88 -26.91
N THR A 30 16.46 -13.00 -25.91
CA THR A 30 15.50 -13.03 -24.80
C THR A 30 14.16 -12.33 -25.09
N ASP A 31 14.01 -11.61 -26.20
CA ASP A 31 12.86 -10.74 -26.43
C ASP A 31 11.61 -11.53 -26.83
N TRP A 32 10.54 -11.45 -26.02
CA TRP A 32 9.26 -12.12 -26.25
C TRP A 32 8.64 -11.79 -27.60
N SER A 33 8.86 -10.57 -28.11
CA SER A 33 8.23 -10.06 -29.33
C SER A 33 8.84 -10.60 -30.61
N ILE A 34 10.01 -11.25 -30.55
CA ILE A 34 10.74 -11.70 -31.73
C ILE A 34 10.19 -13.06 -32.20
N PRO A 35 9.60 -13.14 -33.41
CA PRO A 35 9.00 -14.39 -33.89
C PRO A 35 10.01 -15.57 -33.93
N GLY A 36 11.28 -15.29 -34.22
CA GLY A 36 12.34 -16.31 -34.29
C GLY A 36 12.66 -17.00 -32.95
N ASN A 37 12.17 -16.47 -31.83
CA ASN A 37 12.26 -17.12 -30.51
C ASN A 37 11.12 -18.10 -30.22
N TRP A 38 10.17 -18.26 -31.15
CA TRP A 38 9.00 -19.11 -30.98
C TRP A 38 8.94 -20.22 -32.02
N SER A 39 8.38 -21.37 -31.62
CA SER A 39 7.98 -22.40 -32.57
C SER A 39 7.06 -21.80 -33.64
N CYS A 40 7.22 -22.28 -34.88
CA CYS A 40 6.46 -21.80 -36.04
C CYS A 40 6.68 -20.32 -36.40
N ASN A 41 7.69 -19.64 -35.83
CA ASN A 41 7.98 -18.22 -36.09
C ASN A 41 6.76 -17.32 -35.82
N MET A 42 6.03 -17.61 -34.73
CA MET A 42 4.78 -16.93 -34.36
C MET A 42 4.80 -16.52 -32.89
N VAL A 43 4.62 -15.22 -32.63
CA VAL A 43 4.47 -14.70 -31.27
C VAL A 43 3.10 -15.12 -30.70
N PRO A 44 3.03 -15.62 -29.45
CA PRO A 44 1.78 -16.00 -28.80
C PRO A 44 0.77 -14.86 -28.69
N THR A 45 -0.50 -15.21 -28.80
CA THR A 45 -1.65 -14.31 -28.58
C THR A 45 -2.53 -14.83 -27.45
N SER A 46 -3.62 -14.13 -27.13
CA SER A 46 -4.56 -14.50 -26.06
C SER A 46 -5.19 -15.89 -26.18
N THR A 47 -5.07 -16.54 -27.34
CA THR A 47 -5.55 -17.91 -27.59
C THR A 47 -4.44 -18.96 -27.59
N SER A 48 -3.17 -18.55 -27.41
CA SER A 48 -2.02 -19.43 -27.46
C SER A 48 -1.67 -20.00 -26.09
N ASP A 49 -1.39 -21.30 -26.03
CA ASP A 49 -0.82 -21.95 -24.85
C ASP A 49 0.70 -21.89 -24.92
N VAL A 50 1.29 -21.16 -23.97
CA VAL A 50 2.73 -20.95 -23.93
C VAL A 50 3.42 -22.04 -23.13
N THR A 51 4.48 -22.60 -23.70
CA THR A 51 5.39 -23.53 -23.01
C THR A 51 6.83 -23.04 -23.08
N ILE A 52 7.46 -22.88 -21.92
CA ILE A 52 8.87 -22.55 -21.78
C ILE A 52 9.59 -23.78 -21.23
N ASN A 53 10.22 -24.52 -22.14
CA ASN A 53 11.00 -25.71 -21.80
C ASN A 53 12.37 -25.32 -21.25
N SER A 54 12.99 -26.22 -20.49
CA SER A 54 14.38 -26.06 -20.07
C SER A 54 15.34 -26.27 -21.24
N GLY A 55 16.56 -25.74 -21.10
CA GLY A 55 17.64 -25.92 -22.08
C GLY A 55 17.61 -24.95 -23.27
N ALA A 56 16.71 -23.96 -23.26
CA ALA A 56 16.76 -22.86 -24.22
C ALA A 56 18.06 -22.04 -24.02
N PRO A 57 18.73 -21.58 -25.10
CA PRO A 57 19.95 -20.79 -25.00
C PRO A 57 19.71 -19.40 -24.38
N ALA A 58 18.48 -18.88 -24.47
CA ALA A 58 18.04 -17.65 -23.84
C ALA A 58 16.58 -17.80 -23.37
N TYR A 59 16.22 -17.19 -22.24
CA TYR A 59 14.87 -17.23 -21.69
C TYR A 59 14.12 -15.90 -21.89
N PRO A 60 12.78 -15.93 -21.99
CA PRO A 60 11.99 -14.76 -22.31
C PRO A 60 12.05 -13.65 -21.25
N VAL A 61 12.15 -12.41 -21.74
CA VAL A 61 11.95 -11.17 -21.03
C VAL A 61 10.88 -10.35 -21.75
N LEU A 62 9.82 -9.98 -21.04
CA LEU A 62 8.72 -9.16 -21.55
C LEU A 62 8.94 -7.70 -21.11
N THR A 63 9.11 -6.81 -22.08
CA THR A 63 9.21 -5.35 -21.87
C THR A 63 8.02 -4.58 -22.46
N ALA A 64 7.03 -5.30 -22.99
CA ALA A 64 5.78 -4.78 -23.56
C ALA A 64 4.59 -5.65 -23.12
N ASP A 65 3.39 -5.28 -23.53
CA ASP A 65 2.17 -5.96 -23.16
C ASP A 65 1.88 -7.16 -24.08
N PHE A 66 1.66 -8.32 -23.48
CA PHE A 66 1.28 -9.55 -24.17
C PHE A 66 0.10 -10.21 -23.48
N ALA A 67 -0.69 -10.94 -24.26
CA ALA A 67 -1.78 -11.75 -23.77
C ALA A 67 -1.57 -13.20 -24.24
N ILE A 68 -1.91 -14.15 -23.38
CA ILE A 68 -1.79 -15.58 -23.59
C ILE A 68 -2.98 -16.33 -23.00
N HIS A 69 -3.20 -17.57 -23.44
CA HIS A 69 -4.17 -18.45 -22.80
C HIS A 69 -3.54 -19.11 -21.56
N ASN A 70 -2.84 -20.24 -21.70
CA ASN A 70 -2.08 -20.86 -20.60
C ASN A 70 -0.59 -20.51 -20.65
N ILE A 71 0.11 -20.65 -19.53
CA ILE A 71 1.58 -20.66 -19.49
C ILE A 71 2.11 -21.81 -18.64
N SER A 72 3.04 -22.57 -19.20
CA SER A 72 3.80 -23.62 -18.54
C SER A 72 5.29 -23.28 -18.54
N ILE A 73 5.92 -23.27 -17.36
CA ILE A 73 7.35 -22.99 -17.18
C ILE A 73 8.00 -24.21 -16.52
N ALA A 74 8.84 -24.91 -17.27
CA ALA A 74 9.52 -26.10 -16.78
C ALA A 74 10.62 -25.78 -15.75
N ALA A 75 10.95 -26.76 -14.90
CA ALA A 75 12.08 -26.66 -13.99
C ALA A 75 13.39 -26.37 -14.76
N GLY A 76 14.15 -25.38 -14.30
CA GLY A 76 15.34 -24.88 -14.98
C GLY A 76 15.08 -23.86 -16.10
N ALA A 77 13.80 -23.54 -16.37
CA ALA A 77 13.39 -22.45 -17.25
C ALA A 77 13.00 -21.19 -16.47
N SER A 78 12.92 -20.05 -17.19
CA SER A 78 12.49 -18.80 -16.58
C SER A 78 11.68 -17.91 -17.53
N VAL A 79 10.86 -17.04 -16.95
CA VAL A 79 10.17 -15.93 -17.62
C VAL A 79 10.33 -14.71 -16.75
N LYS A 80 10.73 -13.57 -17.33
CA LYS A 80 10.81 -12.29 -16.62
C LYS A 80 9.85 -11.28 -17.25
N VAL A 81 9.05 -10.59 -16.44
CA VAL A 81 8.26 -9.43 -16.84
C VAL A 81 8.89 -8.17 -16.25
N ASP A 82 9.41 -7.30 -17.12
CA ASP A 82 10.24 -6.15 -16.75
C ASP A 82 9.76 -4.88 -17.48
N GLY A 83 8.75 -4.22 -16.89
CA GLY A 83 8.11 -3.01 -17.41
C GLY A 83 6.76 -3.25 -18.11
N GLY A 84 6.60 -4.35 -18.82
CA GLY A 84 5.36 -4.69 -19.54
C GLY A 84 4.29 -5.40 -18.69
N LYS A 85 3.22 -5.83 -19.33
CA LYS A 85 2.14 -6.65 -18.77
C LYS A 85 2.05 -8.03 -19.43
N ILE A 86 1.85 -9.08 -18.63
CA ILE A 86 1.38 -10.39 -19.13
C ILE A 86 -0.07 -10.63 -18.68
N ALA A 87 -0.98 -10.70 -19.64
CA ALA A 87 -2.37 -11.07 -19.42
C ALA A 87 -2.55 -12.57 -19.67
N VAL A 88 -3.06 -13.29 -18.68
CA VAL A 88 -3.26 -14.74 -18.72
C VAL A 88 -4.75 -15.03 -18.68
N GLY A 89 -5.27 -15.65 -19.74
CA GLY A 89 -6.68 -16.03 -19.85
C GLY A 89 -7.00 -17.42 -19.31
N GLY A 90 -5.97 -18.23 -19.05
CA GLY A 90 -6.06 -19.61 -18.59
C GLY A 90 -5.26 -19.84 -17.30
N LYS A 91 -4.55 -20.96 -17.24
CA LYS A 91 -3.80 -21.43 -16.07
C LYS A 91 -2.32 -21.06 -16.16
N ILE A 92 -1.72 -20.85 -14.99
CA ILE A 92 -0.27 -20.78 -14.83
C ILE A 92 0.18 -22.09 -14.20
N ILE A 93 1.15 -22.75 -14.81
CA ILE A 93 1.80 -23.95 -14.29
C ILE A 93 3.30 -23.66 -14.28
N SER A 94 3.91 -23.49 -13.11
CA SER A 94 5.34 -23.19 -13.03
C SER A 94 6.04 -24.12 -12.06
N THR A 95 7.08 -24.79 -12.55
CA THR A 95 8.13 -25.43 -11.74
C THR A 95 9.49 -24.77 -11.96
N GLY A 96 9.55 -23.76 -12.83
CA GLY A 96 10.69 -22.87 -13.05
C GLY A 96 10.51 -21.52 -12.37
N VAL A 97 11.19 -20.50 -12.89
CA VAL A 97 11.17 -19.14 -12.32
C VAL A 97 10.23 -18.23 -13.11
N PHE A 98 9.16 -17.75 -12.47
CA PHE A 98 8.33 -16.70 -13.03
C PHE A 98 8.57 -15.38 -12.28
N ASP A 99 9.42 -14.51 -12.83
CA ASP A 99 9.84 -13.26 -12.20
C ASP A 99 9.00 -12.08 -12.71
N VAL A 100 8.07 -11.60 -11.90
CA VAL A 100 7.13 -10.53 -12.26
C VAL A 100 7.37 -9.24 -11.46
N ILE A 101 8.53 -9.12 -10.81
CA ILE A 101 8.84 -7.98 -9.92
C ILE A 101 9.08 -6.66 -10.68
N GLY A 102 9.25 -6.71 -12.00
CA GLY A 102 9.48 -5.53 -12.84
C GLY A 102 8.21 -5.01 -13.52
N GLY A 103 7.16 -5.83 -13.64
CA GLY A 103 6.01 -5.56 -14.50
C GLY A 103 4.64 -5.85 -13.87
N THR A 104 3.69 -6.21 -14.72
CA THR A 104 2.28 -6.40 -14.36
C THR A 104 1.78 -7.77 -14.77
N VAL A 105 1.00 -8.42 -13.90
CA VAL A 105 0.25 -9.63 -14.24
C VAL A 105 -1.24 -9.30 -14.26
N GLU A 106 -1.94 -9.73 -15.30
CA GLU A 106 -3.38 -9.60 -15.42
C GLU A 106 -4.03 -10.99 -15.56
N PHE A 107 -5.11 -11.24 -14.82
CA PHE A 107 -5.94 -12.44 -14.98
C PHE A 107 -7.25 -12.06 -15.66
N ASN A 108 -7.40 -12.43 -16.94
CA ASN A 108 -8.51 -11.97 -17.81
C ASN A 108 -9.27 -13.13 -18.49
N GLY A 109 -9.29 -14.29 -17.86
CA GLY A 109 -9.98 -15.48 -18.35
C GLY A 109 -11.49 -15.36 -18.38
N THR A 110 -12.13 -16.37 -18.98
CA THR A 110 -13.60 -16.51 -19.04
C THR A 110 -14.15 -17.50 -18.01
N GLN A 111 -13.29 -18.36 -17.46
CA GLN A 111 -13.57 -19.26 -16.33
C GLN A 111 -12.79 -18.78 -15.11
N ALA A 112 -13.26 -19.04 -13.89
CA ALA A 112 -12.54 -18.68 -12.67
C ALA A 112 -11.08 -19.16 -12.71
N GLN A 113 -10.17 -18.31 -12.26
CA GLN A 113 -8.73 -18.53 -12.27
C GLN A 113 -8.18 -18.63 -10.85
N ALA A 114 -6.97 -19.16 -10.75
CA ALA A 114 -6.24 -19.23 -9.50
C ALA A 114 -4.81 -18.74 -9.74
N ILE A 115 -4.23 -18.12 -8.71
CA ILE A 115 -2.80 -17.87 -8.56
C ILE A 115 -2.27 -19.02 -7.70
N PRO A 116 -1.56 -20.01 -8.29
CA PRO A 116 -1.06 -21.14 -7.53
C PRO A 116 -0.02 -20.71 -6.49
N ALA A 117 0.07 -21.46 -5.40
CA ALA A 117 1.10 -21.24 -4.40
C ALA A 117 2.52 -21.33 -5.00
N ASN A 118 3.40 -20.40 -4.59
CA ASN A 118 4.80 -20.34 -5.00
C ASN A 118 5.05 -20.20 -6.51
N VAL A 119 4.08 -19.69 -7.26
CA VAL A 119 4.19 -19.57 -8.71
C VAL A 119 5.17 -18.46 -9.14
N PHE A 120 5.20 -17.35 -8.39
CA PHE A 120 6.07 -16.22 -8.66
C PHE A 120 7.37 -16.32 -7.87
N LYS A 121 8.46 -15.83 -8.46
CA LYS A 121 9.78 -15.75 -7.81
C LYS A 121 9.66 -15.01 -6.47
N ASN A 122 10.08 -15.68 -5.40
CA ASN A 122 10.01 -15.17 -4.02
C ASN A 122 8.60 -14.77 -3.56
N ASN A 123 7.54 -15.34 -4.15
CA ASN A 123 6.15 -15.02 -3.81
C ASN A 123 5.87 -13.50 -3.84
N THR A 124 6.38 -12.85 -4.88
CA THR A 124 6.36 -11.40 -5.01
C THR A 124 5.82 -10.97 -6.35
N ILE A 125 4.82 -10.08 -6.31
CA ILE A 125 4.19 -9.47 -7.48
C ILE A 125 4.37 -7.95 -7.36
N LYS A 126 4.74 -7.28 -8.46
CA LYS A 126 4.74 -5.81 -8.47
C LYS A 126 3.33 -5.28 -8.66
N ASN A 127 2.76 -5.47 -9.84
CA ASN A 127 1.40 -5.02 -10.14
C ASN A 127 0.50 -6.20 -10.52
N LEU A 128 -0.73 -6.19 -10.01
CA LEU A 128 -1.74 -7.23 -10.24
C LEU A 128 -3.04 -6.59 -10.72
N ILE A 129 -3.54 -7.04 -11.87
CA ILE A 129 -4.84 -6.65 -12.42
C ILE A 129 -5.79 -7.84 -12.37
N ILE A 130 -6.94 -7.66 -11.72
CA ILE A 130 -8.00 -8.65 -11.65
C ILE A 130 -9.09 -8.30 -12.66
N SER A 131 -9.19 -9.10 -13.71
CA SER A 131 -10.19 -8.94 -14.79
C SER A 131 -11.10 -10.18 -14.89
N ASN A 132 -11.13 -11.00 -13.84
CA ASN A 132 -11.89 -12.24 -13.71
C ASN A 132 -12.04 -12.63 -12.23
N ASP A 133 -12.83 -13.66 -11.90
CA ASP A 133 -12.83 -14.26 -10.56
C ASP A 133 -11.51 -15.00 -10.33
N VAL A 134 -10.78 -14.61 -9.28
CA VAL A 134 -9.43 -15.10 -8.99
C VAL A 134 -9.27 -15.48 -7.51
N ASP A 135 -8.80 -16.70 -7.26
CA ASP A 135 -8.35 -17.17 -5.95
C ASP A 135 -6.82 -17.05 -5.80
N LEU A 136 -6.34 -16.56 -4.66
CA LEU A 136 -4.91 -16.58 -4.30
C LEU A 136 -4.60 -17.78 -3.39
N GLU A 137 -4.15 -18.89 -3.97
CA GLU A 137 -4.05 -20.19 -3.27
C GLU A 137 -2.88 -20.28 -2.29
N GLY A 138 -1.86 -19.43 -2.44
CA GLY A 138 -0.71 -19.38 -1.54
C GLY A 138 -0.28 -17.95 -1.22
N GLN A 139 0.54 -17.79 -0.18
CA GLN A 139 1.02 -16.48 0.25
C GLN A 139 1.74 -15.76 -0.88
N ASP A 140 1.33 -14.52 -1.16
CA ASP A 140 2.02 -13.60 -2.06
C ASP A 140 2.12 -12.20 -1.47
N THR A 141 3.18 -11.51 -1.86
CA THR A 141 3.50 -10.14 -1.45
C THR A 141 3.37 -9.22 -2.65
N LEU A 142 2.43 -8.27 -2.57
CA LEU A 142 2.30 -7.21 -3.55
C LEU A 142 3.20 -6.04 -3.14
N THR A 143 3.99 -5.51 -4.08
CA THR A 143 4.90 -4.36 -3.84
C THR A 143 4.48 -3.08 -4.56
N GLY A 144 3.59 -3.18 -5.55
CA GLY A 144 3.05 -2.07 -6.32
C GLY A 144 1.52 -1.97 -6.19
N THR A 145 0.80 -2.11 -7.29
CA THR A 145 -0.65 -1.80 -7.34
C THR A 145 -1.50 -3.03 -7.59
N LEU A 146 -2.58 -3.17 -6.82
CA LEU A 146 -3.72 -4.05 -7.11
C LEU A 146 -4.82 -3.22 -7.74
N SER A 147 -5.30 -3.59 -8.92
CA SER A 147 -6.39 -2.92 -9.62
C SER A 147 -7.34 -3.93 -10.29
N PHE A 148 -8.45 -3.43 -10.81
CA PHE A 148 -9.45 -4.23 -11.52
C PHE A 148 -9.55 -3.78 -12.98
N GLY A 149 -9.68 -4.73 -13.90
CA GLY A 149 -9.84 -4.45 -15.33
C GLY A 149 -11.23 -4.82 -15.89
N LYS A 150 -12.11 -5.41 -15.06
CA LYS A 150 -13.47 -5.83 -15.44
C LYS A 150 -14.46 -5.55 -14.29
N SER A 151 -15.74 -5.42 -14.62
CA SER A 151 -16.85 -5.32 -13.65
C SER A 151 -17.29 -6.69 -13.16
N SER A 152 -17.92 -6.72 -11.99
CA SER A 152 -18.56 -7.89 -11.39
C SER A 152 -17.62 -9.09 -11.23
N VAL A 153 -16.37 -8.83 -10.82
CA VAL A 153 -15.38 -9.88 -10.53
C VAL A 153 -14.92 -9.82 -9.08
N SER A 154 -14.46 -10.97 -8.59
CA SER A 154 -13.98 -11.13 -7.22
C SER A 154 -12.50 -11.51 -7.17
N PHE A 155 -11.76 -10.87 -6.27
CA PHE A 155 -10.44 -11.34 -5.87
C PHE A 155 -10.52 -11.91 -4.46
N ASN A 156 -10.49 -13.22 -4.36
CA ASN A 156 -10.49 -13.91 -3.09
C ASN A 156 -9.05 -14.20 -2.66
N THR A 157 -8.62 -13.44 -1.66
CA THR A 157 -7.24 -13.50 -1.18
C THR A 157 -6.95 -14.77 -0.39
N LEU A 158 -7.96 -15.54 0.03
CA LEU A 158 -7.82 -16.71 0.92
C LEU A 158 -6.93 -16.45 2.15
N ASN A 159 -6.85 -15.20 2.59
CA ASN A 159 -5.99 -14.71 3.68
C ASN A 159 -4.48 -14.69 3.38
N ASN A 160 -4.09 -14.79 2.11
CA ASN A 160 -2.71 -15.00 1.65
C ASN A 160 -2.03 -13.75 1.10
N LEU A 161 -2.76 -12.64 0.93
CA LEU A 161 -2.18 -11.42 0.37
C LEU A 161 -1.51 -10.55 1.45
N THR A 162 -0.29 -10.07 1.14
CA THR A 162 0.36 -8.98 1.88
C THR A 162 0.55 -7.77 0.97
N LEU A 163 0.09 -6.60 1.41
CA LEU A 163 0.44 -5.31 0.81
C LEU A 163 1.70 -4.80 1.49
N LYS A 164 2.84 -4.88 0.78
CA LYS A 164 4.15 -4.57 1.33
C LYS A 164 4.35 -3.08 1.55
N SER A 165 5.04 -2.72 2.62
CA SER A 165 5.56 -1.36 2.82
C SER A 165 7.02 -1.41 3.23
N THR A 166 7.83 -0.59 2.58
CA THR A 166 9.28 -0.49 2.81
C THR A 166 9.73 0.97 2.68
N ALA A 167 11.02 1.23 2.91
CA ALA A 167 11.60 2.55 2.70
C ALA A 167 11.50 3.06 1.24
N ILE A 168 11.32 2.16 0.26
CA ILE A 168 11.24 2.52 -1.17
C ILE A 168 9.81 2.67 -1.68
N GLY A 169 8.80 2.33 -0.87
CA GLY A 169 7.40 2.49 -1.23
C GLY A 169 6.45 1.55 -0.50
N THR A 170 5.16 1.85 -0.64
CA THR A 170 4.03 1.09 -0.09
C THR A 170 3.10 0.64 -1.21
N ALA A 171 2.76 -0.65 -1.20
CA ALA A 171 1.78 -1.23 -2.10
C ALA A 171 0.39 -0.65 -1.83
N ARG A 172 -0.44 -0.56 -2.88
CA ARG A 172 -1.78 0.02 -2.78
C ARG A 172 -2.84 -0.78 -3.51
N VAL A 173 -4.09 -0.58 -3.09
CA VAL A 173 -5.28 -0.96 -3.86
C VAL A 173 -5.80 0.28 -4.57
N ALA A 174 -5.76 0.29 -5.90
CA ALA A 174 -6.30 1.37 -6.71
C ALA A 174 -7.81 1.53 -6.52
N ASP A 175 -8.38 2.57 -7.13
CA ASP A 175 -9.82 2.70 -7.32
C ASP A 175 -10.37 1.43 -8.01
N ILE A 176 -11.17 0.65 -7.27
CA ILE A 176 -11.72 -0.62 -7.78
C ILE A 176 -12.86 -0.41 -8.78
N THR A 177 -13.34 0.83 -8.91
CA THR A 177 -14.35 1.26 -9.87
C THR A 177 -13.72 1.84 -11.14
N ASN A 178 -12.40 2.04 -11.17
CA ASN A 178 -11.68 2.67 -12.29
C ASN A 178 -12.41 3.92 -12.80
N ASN A 179 -12.49 4.96 -11.97
CA ASN A 179 -13.18 6.21 -12.26
C ASN A 179 -14.68 6.02 -12.57
N ASN A 180 -15.36 5.18 -11.78
CA ASN A 180 -16.77 4.79 -11.94
C ASN A 180 -17.11 4.05 -13.25
N THR A 181 -16.12 3.52 -13.98
CA THR A 181 -16.36 2.72 -15.19
C THR A 181 -16.66 1.25 -14.89
N LEU A 182 -16.23 0.76 -13.73
CA LEU A 182 -16.41 -0.60 -13.24
C LEU A 182 -17.31 -0.61 -12.00
N ASN A 183 -18.09 -1.68 -11.85
CA ASN A 183 -19.02 -1.87 -10.74
C ASN A 183 -19.03 -3.32 -10.27
N GLY A 184 -19.46 -3.58 -9.04
CA GLY A 184 -19.64 -4.95 -8.52
C GLY A 184 -18.34 -5.70 -8.19
N ASN A 185 -17.19 -5.02 -8.22
CA ASN A 185 -15.91 -5.64 -7.89
C ASN A 185 -15.74 -5.84 -6.39
N THR A 186 -15.13 -6.95 -6.00
CA THR A 186 -14.94 -7.29 -4.58
C THR A 186 -13.55 -7.85 -4.30
N ILE A 187 -13.05 -7.57 -3.09
CA ILE A 187 -11.88 -8.24 -2.52
C ILE A 187 -12.37 -8.97 -1.28
N THR A 188 -12.18 -10.29 -1.22
CA THR A 188 -12.61 -11.14 -0.09
C THR A 188 -11.42 -11.81 0.58
N GLY A 189 -11.62 -12.27 1.82
CA GLY A 189 -10.55 -12.74 2.70
C GLY A 189 -9.79 -11.58 3.37
N ASN A 190 -8.92 -11.93 4.34
CA ASN A 190 -8.14 -10.97 5.10
C ASN A 190 -6.81 -10.63 4.40
N VAL A 191 -6.45 -9.37 4.37
CA VAL A 191 -5.19 -8.90 3.79
C VAL A 191 -4.28 -8.38 4.89
N SER A 192 -3.00 -8.74 4.84
CA SER A 192 -1.98 -8.12 5.69
C SER A 192 -1.58 -6.78 5.07
N VAL A 193 -1.86 -5.66 5.74
CA VAL A 193 -1.50 -4.31 5.30
C VAL A 193 -0.33 -3.81 6.13
N GLU A 194 0.79 -3.52 5.48
CA GLU A 194 2.00 -3.01 6.12
C GLU A 194 2.11 -1.48 6.03
N ARG A 195 2.80 -0.91 7.01
CA ARG A 195 3.21 0.48 7.05
C ARG A 195 4.64 0.59 7.60
N TYR A 196 5.58 0.93 6.73
CA TYR A 196 6.96 1.23 7.12
C TYR A 196 7.04 2.58 7.83
N ILE A 197 7.77 2.61 8.94
CA ILE A 197 8.05 3.77 9.76
C ILE A 197 9.58 3.93 9.84
N PRO A 198 10.16 5.00 9.27
CA PRO A 198 11.59 5.22 9.36
C PRO A 198 12.05 5.48 10.78
N ALA A 199 13.36 5.27 11.00
CA ALA A 199 14.02 5.42 12.29
C ALA A 199 13.93 6.85 12.84
N ARG A 200 12.94 7.10 13.70
CA ARG A 200 12.82 8.33 14.49
C ARG A 200 11.85 8.16 15.64
N LYS A 201 12.32 8.49 16.85
CA LYS A 201 11.47 8.71 18.03
C LYS A 201 10.53 9.89 17.78
N ALA A 202 9.26 9.59 17.48
CA ALA A 202 8.26 10.62 17.22
C ALA A 202 6.85 10.05 17.36
N TRP A 203 5.88 10.94 17.61
CA TRP A 203 4.48 10.58 17.52
C TRP A 203 4.06 10.46 16.06
N ARG A 204 3.12 9.55 15.76
CA ARG A 204 2.48 9.37 14.45
C ARG A 204 0.98 9.28 14.66
N LEU A 205 0.19 9.96 13.83
CA LEU A 205 -1.26 9.81 13.83
C LEU A 205 -1.65 8.77 12.77
N LEU A 206 -1.95 7.55 13.21
CA LEU A 206 -2.08 6.37 12.36
C LEU A 206 -3.54 5.92 12.24
N SER A 207 -3.91 5.46 11.06
CA SER A 207 -5.22 4.84 10.76
C SER A 207 -5.08 3.34 10.46
N THR A 208 -6.21 2.65 10.37
CA THR A 208 -6.28 1.21 10.11
C THR A 208 -7.22 0.92 8.94
N PRO A 209 -6.72 0.71 7.71
CA PRO A 209 -7.53 0.56 6.51
C PRO A 209 -8.15 -0.84 6.35
N ILE A 210 -8.69 -1.39 7.43
CA ILE A 210 -9.38 -2.67 7.50
C ILE A 210 -10.81 -2.47 8.03
N LEU A 211 -11.69 -3.43 7.74
CA LEU A 211 -13.09 -3.38 8.14
C LEU A 211 -13.24 -3.27 9.67
N ALA A 212 -14.27 -2.53 10.10
CA ALA A 212 -14.55 -2.27 11.51
C ALA A 212 -14.78 -3.55 12.34
N ASN A 213 -15.24 -4.63 11.69
CA ASN A 213 -15.51 -5.93 12.31
C ASN A 213 -14.27 -6.84 12.46
N SER A 214 -13.07 -6.36 12.11
CA SER A 214 -11.84 -7.10 12.41
C SER A 214 -11.71 -7.33 13.92
N THR A 215 -11.33 -8.55 14.31
CA THR A 215 -11.11 -8.92 15.71
C THR A 215 -9.65 -8.83 16.13
N GLN A 216 -8.73 -8.53 15.20
CA GLN A 216 -7.31 -8.39 15.51
C GLN A 216 -7.10 -7.24 16.51
N THR A 217 -6.43 -7.50 17.61
CA THR A 217 -6.18 -6.50 18.64
C THR A 217 -4.99 -5.59 18.30
N ILE A 218 -4.89 -4.43 18.96
CA ILE A 218 -3.69 -3.57 18.84
C ILE A 218 -2.43 -4.36 19.24
N ASN A 219 -2.52 -5.19 20.29
CA ASN A 219 -1.42 -6.03 20.73
C ASN A 219 -0.99 -7.02 19.63
N GLN A 220 -1.93 -7.72 18.99
CA GLN A 220 -1.63 -8.66 17.90
C GLN A 220 -1.07 -7.97 16.66
N ALA A 221 -1.52 -6.75 16.35
CA ALA A 221 -1.13 -6.02 15.16
C ALA A 221 0.20 -5.27 15.33
N TRP A 222 0.26 -4.33 16.26
CA TRP A 222 1.38 -3.38 16.38
C TRP A 222 2.37 -3.74 17.48
N GLN A 223 2.05 -4.69 18.37
CA GLN A 223 2.99 -5.23 19.35
C GLN A 223 3.43 -6.66 19.04
N GLU A 224 3.09 -7.20 17.86
CA GLU A 224 3.45 -8.55 17.43
C GLU A 224 2.98 -9.66 18.41
N GLY A 225 1.84 -9.44 19.07
CA GLY A 225 1.20 -10.42 19.96
C GLY A 225 1.89 -10.61 21.31
N VAL A 226 2.82 -9.72 21.67
CA VAL A 226 3.57 -9.79 22.94
C VAL A 226 3.45 -8.48 23.72
N ASN A 227 3.61 -8.55 25.03
CA ASN A 227 3.54 -7.42 25.96
C ASN A 227 4.74 -7.40 26.94
N VAL A 228 5.76 -8.22 26.64
CA VAL A 228 7.03 -8.26 27.37
C VAL A 228 8.05 -7.46 26.57
N SER A 229 8.62 -6.42 27.18
CA SER A 229 9.45 -5.43 26.48
C SER A 229 10.77 -5.99 25.93
N THR A 230 11.25 -7.12 26.42
CA THR A 230 12.45 -7.81 25.90
C THR A 230 12.17 -8.75 24.73
N ASN A 231 10.90 -9.03 24.41
CA ASN A 231 10.55 -9.94 23.33
C ASN A 231 10.42 -9.21 22.00
N ASN A 232 11.22 -9.63 21.02
CA ASN A 232 11.15 -9.22 19.61
C ASN A 232 10.93 -10.45 18.71
N PRO A 233 9.71 -11.02 18.68
CA PRO A 233 9.44 -12.27 17.97
C PRO A 233 9.58 -12.15 16.45
N THR A 234 9.35 -10.95 15.91
CA THR A 234 9.47 -10.65 14.48
C THR A 234 10.37 -9.43 14.28
N PRO A 235 11.70 -9.59 14.13
CA PRO A 235 12.61 -8.47 13.94
C PRO A 235 12.20 -7.53 12.80
N ASN A 236 12.36 -6.21 13.00
CA ASN A 236 11.91 -5.13 12.11
C ASN A 236 10.39 -4.89 12.06
N TYR A 237 9.57 -5.60 12.85
CA TYR A 237 8.13 -5.38 12.92
C TYR A 237 7.67 -4.96 14.32
N GLY A 238 6.54 -4.25 14.34
CA GLY A 238 5.88 -3.80 15.56
C GLY A 238 6.65 -2.73 16.33
N THR A 239 6.11 -2.34 17.48
CA THR A 239 6.71 -1.37 18.41
C THR A 239 6.30 -1.75 19.82
N HIS A 240 6.98 -1.20 20.82
CA HIS A 240 6.47 -1.24 22.19
C HIS A 240 5.35 -0.23 22.39
N ILE A 241 4.29 -0.62 23.09
CA ILE A 241 3.17 0.25 23.47
C ILE A 241 2.97 0.24 25.00
N THR A 242 3.27 1.35 25.65
CA THR A 242 3.19 1.57 27.12
C THR A 242 1.99 2.45 27.50
N GLY A 243 1.65 2.52 28.79
CA GLY A 243 0.56 3.36 29.30
C GLY A 243 -0.46 2.67 30.22
N GLY A 244 -0.26 1.39 30.50
CA GLY A 244 -1.16 0.59 31.33
C GLY A 244 -0.46 -0.67 31.85
N THR A 245 -1.24 -1.68 32.21
CA THR A 245 -0.73 -2.94 32.78
C THR A 245 -0.51 -4.00 31.70
N ALA A 246 0.40 -4.94 31.97
CA ALA A 246 0.64 -6.08 31.09
C ALA A 246 -0.63 -6.94 30.89
N ALA A 247 -1.49 -7.06 31.92
CA ALA A 247 -2.77 -7.77 31.82
C ALA A 247 -3.69 -7.21 30.71
N ASN A 248 -3.58 -5.92 30.42
CA ASN A 248 -4.34 -5.24 29.37
C ASN A 248 -3.52 -5.04 28.08
N GLY A 249 -2.51 -5.89 27.87
CA GLY A 249 -1.72 -5.98 26.65
C GLY A 249 -0.59 -4.96 26.52
N TYR A 250 -0.42 -4.01 27.46
CA TYR A 250 0.61 -2.98 27.37
C TYR A 250 2.01 -3.55 27.68
N ASP A 251 2.98 -3.16 26.87
CA ASP A 251 4.39 -3.27 27.23
C ASP A 251 4.68 -2.45 28.49
N GLN A 252 5.60 -2.93 29.32
CA GLN A 252 6.04 -2.24 30.53
C GLN A 252 7.35 -1.47 30.28
N GLY A 253 7.46 -0.27 30.84
CA GLY A 253 8.65 0.58 30.76
C GLY A 253 8.86 1.39 32.04
N THR A 254 10.05 1.97 32.20
CA THR A 254 10.51 2.63 33.45
C THR A 254 9.59 3.74 33.95
N THR A 255 9.08 4.58 33.05
CA THR A 255 8.13 5.66 33.38
C THR A 255 6.67 5.27 33.13
N ASN A 256 6.46 4.18 32.38
CA ASN A 256 5.17 3.68 31.89
C ASN A 256 4.19 4.75 31.35
N ASN A 257 4.71 5.86 30.81
CA ASN A 257 3.91 6.90 30.18
C ASN A 257 3.15 6.33 28.96
N ALA A 258 1.94 6.84 28.71
CA ALA A 258 1.16 6.43 27.54
C ALA A 258 1.92 6.72 26.24
N SER A 259 2.19 5.68 25.46
CA SER A 259 2.76 5.78 24.10
C SER A 259 1.72 5.51 23.02
N ILE A 260 0.46 5.36 23.41
CA ILE A 260 -0.70 5.34 22.50
C ILE A 260 -1.81 6.19 23.11
N LYS A 261 -2.43 7.00 22.27
CA LYS A 261 -3.50 7.93 22.65
C LYS A 261 -4.62 7.91 21.62
N VAL A 262 -5.82 8.26 22.08
CA VAL A 262 -7.01 8.46 21.24
C VAL A 262 -7.59 9.84 21.53
N LEU A 263 -8.24 10.44 20.54
CA LEU A 263 -8.92 11.70 20.73
C LEU A 263 -10.13 11.49 21.66
N ASN A 264 -10.27 12.30 22.70
CA ASN A 264 -11.36 12.18 23.65
C ASN A 264 -12.75 12.39 22.98
N ALA A 265 -13.82 12.02 23.68
CA ALA A 265 -15.18 12.15 23.18
C ALA A 265 -15.59 13.61 22.86
N ALA A 266 -14.93 14.60 23.48
CA ALA A 266 -15.18 16.03 23.24
C ALA A 266 -14.41 16.60 22.02
N GLY A 267 -13.39 15.91 21.52
CA GLY A 267 -12.63 16.32 20.31
C GLY A 267 -11.54 17.34 20.59
N THR A 268 -11.16 17.51 21.86
CA THR A 268 -10.30 18.60 22.33
C THR A 268 -8.88 18.16 22.62
N THR A 269 -8.67 16.91 23.04
CA THR A 269 -7.34 16.44 23.44
C THR A 269 -7.16 14.95 23.26
N PHE A 270 -5.93 14.55 22.95
CA PHE A 270 -5.50 13.16 22.91
C PHE A 270 -5.20 12.66 24.33
N VAL A 271 -5.98 11.69 24.78
CA VAL A 271 -5.84 11.03 26.08
C VAL A 271 -5.25 9.64 25.91
N GLY A 272 -4.60 9.11 26.94
CA GLY A 272 -4.11 7.73 26.93
C GLY A 272 -5.24 6.76 26.57
N LEU A 273 -4.91 5.71 25.81
CA LEU A 273 -5.87 4.65 25.53
C LEU A 273 -6.42 4.08 26.85
N ASN A 274 -7.69 3.66 26.85
CA ASN A 274 -8.34 3.10 28.04
C ASN A 274 -7.48 1.98 28.65
N THR A 275 -7.41 1.92 29.97
CA THR A 275 -6.55 0.93 30.62
C THR A 275 -7.13 -0.47 30.57
N ASN A 276 -8.46 -0.63 30.47
CA ASN A 276 -9.15 -1.92 30.33
C ASN A 276 -10.15 -1.87 29.15
N PRO A 277 -10.03 -2.75 28.14
CA PRO A 277 -9.07 -3.84 28.03
C PRO A 277 -7.71 -3.44 27.42
N GLY A 278 -7.41 -2.14 27.27
CA GLY A 278 -6.10 -1.69 26.80
C GLY A 278 -5.83 -2.02 25.34
N THR A 279 -4.61 -2.46 25.03
CA THR A 279 -4.24 -2.85 23.66
C THR A 279 -4.84 -4.20 23.24
N ASN A 280 -5.60 -4.86 24.13
CA ASN A 280 -6.42 -6.01 23.77
C ASN A 280 -7.76 -5.60 23.11
N ILE A 281 -8.06 -4.31 22.95
CA ILE A 281 -9.17 -3.89 22.07
C ILE A 281 -8.86 -4.22 20.60
N PRO A 282 -9.89 -4.46 19.76
CA PRO A 282 -9.72 -4.52 18.31
C PRO A 282 -9.04 -3.26 17.77
N ILE A 283 -8.07 -3.42 16.87
CA ILE A 283 -7.31 -2.31 16.29
C ILE A 283 -8.18 -1.39 15.41
N SER A 284 -9.32 -1.89 14.93
CA SER A 284 -10.28 -1.13 14.12
C SER A 284 -11.25 -0.27 14.95
N THR A 285 -11.09 -0.20 16.27
CA THR A 285 -12.05 0.44 17.20
C THR A 285 -12.16 1.95 17.01
N PHE A 286 -11.04 2.64 16.78
CA PHE A 286 -11.00 4.10 16.64
C PHE A 286 -10.61 4.51 15.23
N GLY A 287 -11.07 5.68 14.77
CA GLY A 287 -10.73 6.23 13.45
C GLY A 287 -9.25 6.54 13.27
N GLY A 288 -8.49 6.63 14.36
CA GLY A 288 -7.04 6.70 14.35
C GLY A 288 -6.46 6.73 15.76
N TYR A 289 -5.17 6.43 15.85
CA TYR A 289 -4.40 6.37 17.10
C TYR A 289 -3.19 7.28 16.98
N PHE A 290 -2.93 8.07 18.00
CA PHE A 290 -1.69 8.82 18.10
C PHE A 290 -0.68 7.96 18.85
N VAL A 291 0.36 7.49 18.16
CA VAL A 291 1.29 6.47 18.65
C VAL A 291 2.70 7.03 18.69
N TYR A 292 3.37 6.91 19.83
CA TYR A 292 4.77 7.24 19.99
C TYR A 292 5.64 6.04 19.66
N ILE A 293 6.35 6.11 18.54
CA ILE A 293 7.17 5.02 18.02
C ILE A 293 8.63 5.35 18.28
N ARG A 294 9.35 4.40 18.91
CA ARG A 294 10.78 4.50 19.20
C ARG A 294 11.64 3.70 18.23
N GLY A 295 11.01 2.76 17.54
CA GLY A 295 11.61 1.79 16.63
C GLY A 295 10.87 0.47 16.71
N ASP A 296 11.49 -0.58 16.19
CA ASP A 296 10.98 -1.94 16.34
C ASP A 296 11.11 -2.44 17.79
N ARG A 297 10.62 -3.66 18.03
CA ARG A 297 10.65 -4.25 19.37
C ARG A 297 12.06 -4.57 19.90
N SER A 298 13.12 -4.37 19.11
CA SER A 298 14.51 -4.48 19.60
C SER A 298 14.92 -3.32 20.51
N PHE A 299 14.15 -2.21 20.51
CA PHE A 299 14.47 -1.04 21.32
C PHE A 299 14.47 -1.36 22.82
N ASN A 300 15.58 -1.12 23.51
CA ASN A 300 15.65 -1.33 24.96
C ASN A 300 14.84 -0.25 25.70
N MET A 301 13.72 -0.65 26.31
CA MET A 301 12.80 0.24 27.03
C MET A 301 13.37 0.86 28.31
N ALA A 302 14.54 0.40 28.78
CA ALA A 302 15.29 1.01 29.88
C ALA A 302 16.40 1.98 29.39
N ALA A 303 16.60 2.11 28.07
CA ALA A 303 17.64 2.96 27.50
C ALA A 303 17.35 4.45 27.73
N PRO A 304 18.39 5.30 27.79
CA PRO A 304 18.21 6.74 27.92
C PRO A 304 17.48 7.34 26.70
N THR A 305 16.92 8.54 26.87
CA THR A 305 16.21 9.26 25.80
C THR A 305 17.07 9.54 24.57
N THR A 306 18.39 9.57 24.73
CA THR A 306 19.40 9.75 23.66
C THR A 306 19.72 8.49 22.86
N ALA A 307 19.25 7.30 23.28
CA ALA A 307 19.54 6.06 22.55
C ALA A 307 19.03 6.12 21.10
N PRO A 308 19.76 5.58 20.11
CA PRO A 308 19.33 5.63 18.72
C PRO A 308 18.01 4.88 18.51
N SER A 309 17.16 5.38 17.61
CA SER A 309 15.96 4.68 17.15
C SER A 309 16.27 3.70 16.02
N THR A 310 15.48 2.65 15.90
CA THR A 310 15.44 1.77 14.72
C THR A 310 14.23 2.12 13.85
N ASN A 311 14.21 1.65 12.60
CA ASN A 311 12.98 1.66 11.80
C ASN A 311 12.07 0.50 12.25
N THR A 312 10.82 0.50 11.81
CA THR A 312 9.92 -0.62 12.00
C THR A 312 8.85 -0.67 10.92
N THR A 313 8.29 -1.84 10.68
CA THR A 313 7.07 -2.00 9.89
C THR A 313 5.93 -2.39 10.81
N LEU A 314 4.91 -1.55 10.89
CA LEU A 314 3.66 -1.89 11.55
C LEU A 314 2.78 -2.65 10.56
N ARG A 315 2.02 -3.63 11.05
CA ARG A 315 1.12 -4.41 10.20
C ARG A 315 -0.18 -4.72 10.90
N MET A 316 -1.22 -4.91 10.10
CA MET A 316 -2.53 -5.36 10.55
C MET A 316 -3.10 -6.31 9.52
N LYS A 317 -4.02 -7.19 9.94
CA LYS A 317 -4.64 -8.19 9.08
C LYS A 317 -6.15 -8.17 9.26
N GLY A 318 -6.87 -8.05 8.17
CA GLY A 318 -8.34 -8.03 8.15
C GLY A 318 -8.89 -7.83 6.74
N GLY A 319 -10.20 -7.97 6.57
CA GLY A 319 -10.86 -7.60 5.32
C GLY A 319 -10.63 -6.11 5.02
N LEU A 320 -10.40 -5.76 3.75
CA LEU A 320 -10.14 -4.39 3.35
C LEU A 320 -11.43 -3.57 3.29
N ARG A 321 -11.34 -2.28 3.58
CA ARG A 321 -12.41 -1.33 3.25
C ARG A 321 -12.35 -1.03 1.75
N THR A 322 -13.47 -1.20 1.09
CA THR A 322 -13.71 -0.85 -0.32
C THR A 322 -15.07 -0.18 -0.46
N ASN A 323 -15.34 0.43 -1.60
CA ASN A 323 -16.49 1.30 -1.86
C ASN A 323 -16.48 2.55 -0.96
N ASP A 324 -17.41 3.46 -1.20
CA ASP A 324 -17.54 4.72 -0.46
C ASP A 324 -17.53 4.51 1.07
N GLN A 325 -16.67 5.26 1.76
CA GLN A 325 -16.57 5.26 3.21
C GLN A 325 -17.09 6.59 3.76
N LEU A 326 -17.93 6.53 4.79
CA LEU A 326 -18.50 7.71 5.44
C LEU A 326 -17.78 7.99 6.75
N VAL A 327 -17.36 9.25 6.92
CA VAL A 327 -16.81 9.77 8.17
C VAL A 327 -17.73 10.87 8.68
N THR A 328 -18.27 10.70 9.88
CA THR A 328 -19.03 11.75 10.57
C THR A 328 -18.07 12.74 11.21
N VAL A 329 -18.24 14.02 10.92
CA VAL A 329 -17.46 15.11 11.52
C VAL A 329 -18.29 15.76 12.62
N ARG A 330 -17.69 15.92 13.80
CA ARG A 330 -18.33 16.55 14.96
C ARG A 330 -18.68 18.00 14.66
N ALA A 331 -19.78 18.46 15.25
CA ALA A 331 -20.16 19.87 15.20
C ALA A 331 -19.06 20.76 15.81
N LYS A 332 -18.53 20.38 16.98
CA LYS A 332 -17.50 21.16 17.67
C LYS A 332 -16.18 20.42 17.73
N ASN A 333 -15.09 21.20 17.69
CA ASN A 333 -13.72 20.77 17.82
C ASN A 333 -13.31 19.76 16.73
N ASN A 334 -12.24 19.01 17.00
CA ASN A 334 -11.64 18.12 16.03
C ASN A 334 -12.33 16.76 15.95
N THR A 335 -12.28 16.19 14.75
CA THR A 335 -12.57 14.78 14.47
C THR A 335 -11.32 14.15 13.88
N VAL A 336 -10.93 12.96 14.37
CA VAL A 336 -9.90 12.16 13.70
C VAL A 336 -10.52 11.50 12.47
N MET A 337 -10.00 11.84 11.30
CA MET A 337 -10.33 11.18 10.04
C MET A 337 -9.13 10.33 9.62
N GLY A 338 -9.24 9.03 9.84
CA GLY A 338 -8.29 8.08 9.29
C GLY A 338 -8.53 7.88 7.80
N ASN A 339 -7.47 7.78 7.02
CA ASN A 339 -7.58 7.25 5.67
C ASN A 339 -8.12 5.81 5.75
N PRO A 340 -9.30 5.53 5.19
CA PRO A 340 -9.93 4.23 5.35
C PRO A 340 -9.36 3.19 4.37
N TYR A 341 -8.57 3.60 3.37
CA TYR A 341 -8.14 2.73 2.29
C TYR A 341 -6.67 2.32 2.39
N PRO A 342 -6.32 1.13 1.89
CA PRO A 342 -4.94 0.75 1.64
C PRO A 342 -4.40 1.43 0.36
N SER A 343 -4.53 2.76 0.29
CA SER A 343 -4.06 3.63 -0.79
C SER A 343 -3.99 5.06 -0.28
N ALA A 344 -3.14 5.90 -0.87
CA ALA A 344 -3.27 7.33 -0.62
C ALA A 344 -4.62 7.86 -1.16
N ILE A 345 -5.14 8.89 -0.49
CA ILE A 345 -6.33 9.64 -0.90
C ILE A 345 -6.00 11.12 -1.06
N ASP A 346 -6.70 11.81 -1.95
CA ASP A 346 -6.61 13.27 -2.10
C ASP A 346 -7.67 13.95 -1.24
N PHE A 347 -7.25 14.71 -0.22
CA PHE A 347 -8.18 15.41 0.67
C PHE A 347 -9.04 16.44 -0.08
N HIS A 348 -8.53 17.03 -1.16
CA HIS A 348 -9.27 18.03 -1.92
C HIS A 348 -10.53 17.43 -2.57
N THR A 349 -10.39 16.25 -3.18
CA THR A 349 -11.44 15.65 -3.99
C THR A 349 -12.55 15.01 -3.14
N LEU A 350 -12.33 14.82 -1.84
CA LEU A 350 -13.33 14.25 -0.93
C LEU A 350 -14.63 15.05 -0.95
N LEU A 351 -15.76 14.34 -0.97
CA LEU A 351 -17.07 14.97 -0.88
C LEU A 351 -17.34 15.38 0.57
N LYS A 352 -17.33 16.69 0.83
CA LYS A 352 -17.48 17.31 2.15
C LYS A 352 -18.85 17.98 2.27
N ASN A 353 -19.54 17.76 3.39
CA ASN A 353 -20.75 18.48 3.78
C ASN A 353 -20.56 19.08 5.18
N ASN A 354 -20.62 20.41 5.31
CA ASN A 354 -20.31 21.13 6.54
C ASN A 354 -18.92 20.74 7.13
N VAL A 355 -17.89 20.69 6.29
CA VAL A 355 -16.49 20.41 6.71
C VAL A 355 -15.58 21.42 6.03
N LYS A 356 -14.63 21.99 6.77
CA LYS A 356 -13.69 22.96 6.21
C LYS A 356 -12.83 22.30 5.13
N ASP A 357 -12.44 23.05 4.10
CA ASP A 357 -11.39 22.62 3.18
C ASP A 357 -9.99 22.90 3.75
N LEU A 358 -9.82 22.41 4.98
CA LEU A 358 -8.67 22.61 5.85
C LEU A 358 -8.55 21.39 6.75
N PHE A 359 -7.33 20.90 6.94
CA PHE A 359 -7.07 19.80 7.86
C PHE A 359 -5.73 19.98 8.57
N TYR A 360 -5.56 19.26 9.68
CA TYR A 360 -4.31 19.22 10.44
C TYR A 360 -3.69 17.84 10.31
N ILE A 361 -2.46 17.81 9.85
CA ILE A 361 -1.65 16.59 9.72
C ILE A 361 -0.50 16.65 10.71
N TRP A 362 -0.16 15.54 11.34
CA TRP A 362 0.97 15.48 12.25
C TRP A 362 2.24 15.09 11.49
N ASP A 363 3.17 16.02 11.33
CA ASP A 363 4.46 15.73 10.71
C ASP A 363 5.50 15.32 11.78
N PRO A 364 5.91 14.04 11.82
CA PRO A 364 6.92 13.56 12.76
C PRO A 364 8.33 14.10 12.49
N LYS A 365 8.57 14.71 11.32
CA LYS A 365 9.88 15.27 10.97
C LYS A 365 10.15 16.62 11.60
N LEU A 366 9.09 17.35 11.94
CA LEU A 366 9.24 18.63 12.62
C LEU A 366 9.74 18.40 14.04
N SER A 367 10.61 19.28 14.50
CA SER A 367 11.11 19.19 15.87
C SER A 367 9.96 19.47 16.85
N GLY A 368 9.10 20.46 16.58
CA GLY A 368 8.10 20.91 17.57
C GLY A 368 8.75 21.27 18.92
N SER A 369 7.96 21.32 19.99
CA SER A 369 8.48 21.69 21.32
C SER A 369 9.39 20.64 21.97
N ASN A 370 9.28 19.36 21.57
CA ASN A 370 9.96 18.24 22.23
C ASN A 370 10.82 17.36 21.31
N GLY A 371 11.01 17.75 20.05
CA GLY A 371 11.68 16.93 19.03
C GLY A 371 10.81 15.82 18.39
N LEU A 372 9.54 15.69 18.78
CA LEU A 372 8.71 14.50 18.53
C LEU A 372 7.66 14.64 17.41
N GLY A 373 7.72 15.73 16.65
CA GLY A 373 6.74 16.10 15.62
C GLY A 373 5.99 17.39 15.94
N ALA A 374 5.24 17.89 14.97
CA ALA A 374 4.31 19.01 15.14
C ALA A 374 3.14 18.92 14.17
N TYR A 375 2.03 19.59 14.50
CA TYR A 375 0.92 19.75 13.55
C TYR A 375 1.30 20.73 12.44
N VAL A 376 0.89 20.40 11.23
CA VAL A 376 0.88 21.28 10.07
C VAL A 376 -0.57 21.47 9.68
N THR A 377 -0.99 22.73 9.56
CA THR A 377 -2.29 23.08 9.02
C THR A 377 -2.13 23.22 7.52
N LEU A 378 -2.98 22.50 6.79
CA LEU A 378 -3.11 22.60 5.35
C LEU A 378 -4.46 23.25 5.08
N SER A 379 -4.45 24.41 4.41
CA SER A 379 -5.67 25.13 4.00
C SER A 379 -5.70 25.25 2.48
N TRP A 380 -6.84 24.97 1.86
CA TRP A 380 -6.99 25.09 0.42
C TRP A 380 -6.84 26.54 -0.05
N ASN A 381 -5.94 26.76 -1.02
CA ASN A 381 -5.76 28.02 -1.72
C ASN A 381 -6.31 27.90 -3.13
N ARG A 382 -7.42 28.59 -3.39
CA ARG A 382 -8.12 28.56 -4.69
C ARG A 382 -7.32 29.19 -5.82
N ASN A 383 -6.40 30.11 -5.51
CA ASN A 383 -5.63 30.83 -6.51
C ASN A 383 -4.50 29.97 -7.06
N THR A 384 -3.81 29.24 -6.17
CA THR A 384 -2.73 28.32 -6.57
C THR A 384 -3.23 26.93 -6.93
N ASN A 385 -4.51 26.63 -6.70
CA ASN A 385 -5.11 25.30 -6.86
C ASN A 385 -4.33 24.21 -6.06
N ASP A 386 -3.85 24.58 -4.87
CA ASP A 386 -3.08 23.73 -3.97
C ASP A 386 -3.29 24.13 -2.50
N TYR A 387 -2.75 23.36 -1.56
CA TYR A 387 -2.82 23.68 -0.13
C TYR A 387 -1.63 24.52 0.33
N ASP A 388 -1.93 25.57 1.09
CA ASP A 388 -0.93 26.29 1.86
C ASP A 388 -0.64 25.57 3.17
N ALA A 389 0.65 25.33 3.45
CA ALA A 389 1.13 24.68 4.66
C ALA A 389 1.75 25.67 5.66
N THR A 390 1.32 25.60 6.92
CA THR A 390 1.88 26.46 7.99
C THR A 390 3.36 26.22 8.26
N ALA A 391 3.90 25.02 7.99
CA ALA A 391 5.31 24.67 8.17
C ALA A 391 6.02 24.41 6.82
N SER A 392 6.92 25.29 6.39
CA SER A 392 7.57 25.21 5.06
C SER A 392 8.61 24.11 4.98
N ALA A 393 9.12 23.67 6.12
CA ALA A 393 10.03 22.54 6.21
C ALA A 393 9.28 21.20 6.10
N SER A 394 7.95 21.21 6.19
CA SER A 394 7.13 20.02 6.07
C SER A 394 6.83 19.73 4.60
N PRO A 395 7.13 18.52 4.11
CA PRO A 395 6.78 18.10 2.75
C PRO A 395 5.34 17.55 2.66
N VAL A 396 4.54 17.69 3.72
CA VAL A 396 3.12 17.28 3.71
C VAL A 396 2.33 18.14 2.74
N GLY A 397 1.33 17.53 2.11
CA GLY A 397 0.45 18.20 1.16
C GLY A 397 -0.96 17.61 1.24
N ARG A 398 -1.76 17.80 0.18
CA ARG A 398 -3.16 17.36 0.14
C ARG A 398 -3.40 15.86 0.22
N TYR A 399 -2.36 15.06 -0.01
CA TYR A 399 -2.47 13.61 -0.04
C TYR A 399 -2.32 13.02 1.36
N ILE A 400 -3.21 12.12 1.73
CA ILE A 400 -3.16 11.35 2.98
C ILE A 400 -2.79 9.91 2.60
N PRO A 401 -1.53 9.47 2.82
CA PRO A 401 -1.07 8.11 2.58
C PRO A 401 -1.90 7.05 3.32
N SER A 402 -1.79 5.78 2.91
CA SER A 402 -2.49 4.61 3.51
C SER A 402 -2.64 4.62 5.06
N GLY A 403 -1.83 4.01 5.92
CA GLY A 403 -2.08 4.01 7.38
C GLY A 403 -1.99 5.35 8.14
N GLU A 404 -2.36 6.49 7.57
CA GLU A 404 -2.30 7.83 8.18
C GLU A 404 -3.69 8.41 8.50
N ALA A 405 -3.75 9.20 9.57
CA ALA A 405 -4.95 9.93 9.99
C ALA A 405 -4.67 11.42 10.16
N VAL A 406 -5.71 12.23 9.97
CA VAL A 406 -5.68 13.69 10.09
C VAL A 406 -6.77 14.19 11.04
N LEU A 407 -6.70 15.46 11.45
CA LEU A 407 -7.79 16.13 12.14
C LEU A 407 -8.56 17.03 11.17
N VAL A 408 -9.89 16.95 11.26
CA VAL A 408 -10.83 17.77 10.48
C VAL A 408 -11.85 18.44 11.40
N GLU A 409 -12.42 19.54 10.93
CA GLU A 409 -13.39 20.34 11.69
C GLU A 409 -14.59 20.71 10.82
N ALA A 410 -15.76 20.85 11.45
CA ALA A 410 -16.94 21.40 10.79
C ALA A 410 -16.77 22.91 10.49
N ILE A 411 -17.51 23.41 9.50
CA ILE A 411 -17.58 24.84 9.19
C ILE A 411 -18.47 25.53 10.22
N ASP A 412 -19.70 25.05 10.33
CA ASP A 412 -20.67 25.44 11.34
C ASP A 412 -20.49 24.58 12.59
N THR A 413 -20.23 25.24 13.71
CA THR A 413 -19.95 24.58 14.99
C THR A 413 -21.21 24.11 15.74
N THR A 414 -22.39 24.28 15.15
CA THR A 414 -23.68 23.92 15.75
C THR A 414 -24.23 22.59 15.23
N MET A 415 -23.86 22.18 14.00
CA MET A 415 -24.32 20.95 13.36
C MET A 415 -23.15 20.04 12.99
N ALA A 416 -23.35 18.72 13.05
CA ALA A 416 -22.36 17.76 12.58
C ALA A 416 -22.18 17.87 11.06
N GLY A 417 -20.96 17.60 10.59
CA GLY A 417 -20.63 17.48 9.17
C GLY A 417 -20.43 16.02 8.76
N SER A 418 -20.14 15.82 7.48
CA SER A 418 -19.75 14.51 6.95
C SER A 418 -18.73 14.63 5.83
N ILE A 419 -17.89 13.61 5.73
CA ILE A 419 -16.98 13.40 4.60
C ILE A 419 -17.31 12.03 4.02
N ARG A 420 -17.57 12.00 2.72
CA ARG A 420 -17.61 10.75 1.96
C ARG A 420 -16.29 10.62 1.18
N VAL A 421 -15.54 9.58 1.51
CA VAL A 421 -14.33 9.19 0.81
C VAL A 421 -14.74 8.15 -0.22
N ARG A 422 -14.65 8.48 -1.50
CA ARG A 422 -15.02 7.59 -2.61
C ARG A 422 -13.82 6.80 -3.09
N GLU A 423 -14.09 5.72 -3.81
CA GLU A 423 -13.06 4.97 -4.52
C GLU A 423 -12.26 5.86 -5.49
N THR A 424 -12.91 6.81 -6.17
CA THR A 424 -12.29 7.78 -7.08
C THR A 424 -11.40 8.82 -6.40
N ASP A 425 -11.46 8.93 -5.07
CA ASP A 425 -10.60 9.85 -4.31
C ASP A 425 -9.23 9.21 -3.99
N LYS A 426 -9.06 7.91 -4.28
CA LYS A 426 -7.77 7.23 -4.21
C LYS A 426 -6.83 7.71 -5.31
N THR A 427 -5.54 7.74 -5.01
CA THR A 427 -4.53 8.24 -5.94
C THR A 427 -3.19 7.55 -5.76
N SER A 428 -2.39 7.51 -6.82
CA SER A 428 -0.97 7.17 -6.76
C SER A 428 -0.12 8.34 -6.26
N ASN A 429 -0.65 9.55 -6.32
CA ASN A 429 0.00 10.77 -5.86
C ASN A 429 -0.25 10.84 -4.36
N GLY A 430 0.79 10.63 -3.59
CA GLY A 430 0.62 10.27 -2.19
C GLY A 430 1.79 9.42 -1.80
N ASN A 431 2.94 9.98 -2.13
CA ASN A 431 4.24 9.45 -1.80
C ASN A 431 4.25 9.23 -0.28
N ASP A 432 4.87 8.15 0.24
CA ASP A 432 5.11 7.95 1.68
C ASP A 432 6.02 9.04 2.29
N HIS A 433 6.14 10.18 1.61
CA HIS A 433 7.02 11.29 1.84
C HIS A 433 6.54 12.21 2.96
N VAL A 434 5.43 11.93 3.65
CA VAL A 434 5.33 12.38 5.06
C VAL A 434 6.54 11.84 5.87
N PHE A 435 7.27 10.86 5.31
CA PHE A 435 8.56 10.32 5.75
C PHE A 435 9.81 10.62 4.85
N GLY A 436 9.73 11.33 3.71
CA GLY A 436 10.85 11.85 2.86
C GLY A 436 10.60 13.25 2.22
N PHE A 437 11.57 14.02 1.71
CA PHE A 437 11.37 15.45 1.31
C PHE A 437 10.93 15.67 -0.16
N THR A 438 10.20 16.76 -0.44
CA THR A 438 10.40 17.63 -1.64
C THR A 438 9.92 19.07 -1.35
N ASN A 439 10.65 20.07 -1.88
CA ASN A 439 10.37 21.51 -1.75
C ASN A 439 9.60 22.01 -2.99
N GLY A 440 8.46 22.65 -2.79
CA GLY A 440 7.84 23.55 -3.78
C GLY A 440 8.20 25.00 -3.48
N LEU A 441 8.70 25.73 -4.49
CA LEU A 441 8.95 27.16 -4.40
C LEU A 441 7.63 27.92 -4.55
N GLN A 442 7.30 28.80 -3.59
CA GLN A 442 6.20 29.76 -3.65
C GLN A 442 6.68 31.09 -3.10
N GLN A 443 6.20 32.20 -3.67
CA GLN A 443 6.43 33.56 -3.19
C GLN A 443 5.59 33.79 -1.93
N LYS A 444 6.25 33.87 -0.77
CA LYS A 444 5.60 34.01 0.53
C LYS A 444 6.54 34.74 1.47
N VAL A 445 6.02 35.64 2.30
CA VAL A 445 6.78 36.10 3.46
C VAL A 445 6.40 35.22 4.63
N ARG A 446 7.41 34.61 5.20
CA ARG A 446 7.27 33.71 6.32
C ARG A 446 8.15 34.20 7.43
N VAL A 447 7.53 34.58 8.54
CA VAL A 447 8.23 34.85 9.79
C VAL A 447 8.11 33.59 10.62
N ASN A 448 9.22 32.90 10.86
CA ASN A 448 9.26 31.74 11.73
C ASN A 448 9.99 32.11 13.01
N LEU A 449 9.36 31.92 14.15
CA LEU A 449 10.02 31.98 15.45
C LEU A 449 10.60 30.59 15.75
N PHE A 450 11.92 30.50 15.85
CA PHE A 450 12.61 29.27 16.22
C PHE A 450 13.16 29.37 17.65
N ALA A 451 12.94 28.32 18.44
CA ALA A 451 13.81 28.00 19.57
C ALA A 451 15.10 27.37 19.05
N VAL A 452 16.24 27.76 19.61
CA VAL A 452 17.51 27.06 19.41
C VAL A 452 17.68 26.10 20.60
N ASN A 453 17.67 24.80 20.31
CA ASN A 453 17.86 23.76 21.31
C ASN A 453 19.34 23.67 21.71
N THR A 454 19.62 23.01 22.84
CA THR A 454 21.00 22.84 23.38
C THR A 454 21.94 22.11 22.41
N ASP A 455 21.41 21.33 21.47
CA ASP A 455 22.16 20.61 20.43
C ASP A 455 22.34 21.41 19.13
N ASN A 456 22.04 22.72 19.15
CA ASN A 456 22.00 23.63 18.01
C ASN A 456 20.94 23.31 16.94
N SER A 457 20.07 22.32 17.16
CA SER A 457 18.90 22.14 16.30
C SER A 457 17.89 23.27 16.52
N ARG A 458 17.10 23.59 15.47
CA ARG A 458 16.08 24.64 15.53
C ARG A 458 14.69 23.99 15.63
N SER A 459 13.87 24.47 16.57
CA SER A 459 12.48 24.07 16.74
C SER A 459 11.55 25.23 16.40
N LEU A 460 10.64 25.04 15.44
CA LEU A 460 9.63 26.04 15.13
C LEU A 460 8.66 26.16 16.33
N LEU A 461 8.60 27.35 16.94
CA LEU A 461 7.70 27.67 18.05
C LEU A 461 6.41 28.30 17.57
N ASP A 462 6.54 29.25 16.65
CA ASP A 462 5.44 30.03 16.11
C ASP A 462 5.81 30.48 14.69
N GLY A 463 4.82 30.85 13.89
CA GLY A 463 5.06 31.36 12.56
C GLY A 463 3.90 32.16 12.03
N ILE A 464 4.22 33.27 11.36
CA ILE A 464 3.29 33.99 10.52
C ILE A 464 3.61 33.62 9.08
N LEU A 465 2.60 33.10 8.39
CA LEU A 465 2.63 32.98 6.94
C LEU A 465 1.75 34.10 6.38
N THR A 466 2.39 35.03 5.66
CA THR A 466 1.68 36.02 4.85
C THR A 466 1.94 35.70 3.40
N THR A 467 0.88 35.35 2.70
CA THR A 467 0.85 35.22 1.25
C THR A 467 0.53 36.60 0.67
N TYR A 468 1.25 37.00 -0.37
CA TYR A 468 1.03 38.26 -1.10
C TYR A 468 0.57 37.91 -2.50
N ASP A 469 -0.38 38.67 -3.01
CA ASP A 469 -0.91 38.55 -4.36
C ASP A 469 -1.33 39.93 -4.85
N GLU A 470 -1.32 40.14 -6.16
CA GLU A 470 -1.79 41.37 -6.80
C GLU A 470 -3.31 41.54 -6.66
N ASP A 471 -4.07 40.46 -6.43
CA ASP A 471 -5.53 40.52 -6.20
C ASP A 471 -5.93 41.15 -4.85
N TYR A 472 -4.98 41.35 -3.92
CA TYR A 472 -5.20 42.06 -2.65
C TYR A 472 -4.74 43.52 -2.67
N LEU A 473 -4.41 44.06 -3.85
CA LEU A 473 -4.18 45.50 -4.00
C LEU A 473 -5.48 46.26 -3.75
N ASN A 474 -5.56 46.92 -2.59
CA ASN A 474 -6.31 48.17 -2.53
C ASN A 474 -5.51 49.20 -3.35
N THR A 475 -5.89 49.43 -4.60
CA THR A 475 -5.51 50.66 -5.29
C THR A 475 -6.08 51.83 -4.50
N ILE A 476 -5.19 52.61 -3.87
CA ILE A 476 -5.53 53.92 -3.26
C ILE A 476 -5.58 54.96 -4.36
#